data_AF-A0A6C1EG16-F1
#
_entry.id   AF-A0A6C1EG16-F1
#
_cell.length_a   1.000
_cell.length_b   1.000
_cell.length_c   1.000
_cell.angle_alpha   90.00
_cell.angle_beta   90.00
_cell.angle_gamma   90.00
#
_symmetry.space_group_name_H-M   'P 1'
#
loop_
_entity.id
_entity.type
_entity.pdbx_description
1 polymer ?
#
loop_
_entity_poly.entity_id
_entity_poly.type
_entity_poly.pdbx_seq_one_letter_code
_entity_poly.pdbx_strand_id
1 'polypeptide(L)'
;MPPSGQILRDEKPENTLRFLTFNVNGIRTFFHYQPFSQMNQSLGSVFEYFQADIITFQELKTEKKSIFKWGKVGGFYSFISIPQIKKGYSGVGCWIRIPDSNHPLYRALQVCKAEEGITGYLGVKNGKQPAVSYRDDTSQGIGGYDSLDSDLDEKTALELDSEGRCVMVELACGIVVISVYCPANSNLSEKGELFRMRFLRILFRRIRNLDKMGKKIVLMGDLNVCRDLIDSADTLEQLSISIVDPMGGKELEAQRNEEAMRFIIKE
;
A
#
# COMPACT_ATOMS: atom_id res chain seq x y z
N MET A 1 -26.12 -3.30 12.87
CA MET A 1 -25.92 -1.99 12.20
C MET A 1 -25.84 -0.90 13.25
N PRO A 2 -24.91 0.07 13.17
CA PRO A 2 -25.06 1.30 13.93
C PRO A 2 -26.41 1.94 13.57
N PRO A 3 -27.08 2.65 14.49
CA PRO A 3 -28.31 3.37 14.19
C PRO A 3 -28.09 4.22 12.93
N SER A 4 -29.06 4.18 12.01
CA SER A 4 -29.00 4.74 10.65
C SER A 4 -28.78 6.26 10.56
N GLY A 5 -28.48 6.95 11.67
CA GLY A 5 -28.30 8.41 11.75
C GLY A 5 -26.91 8.90 12.20
N GLN A 6 -25.92 8.03 12.43
CA GLN A 6 -24.58 8.44 12.91
C GLN A 6 -23.40 7.99 12.04
N ILE A 7 -23.65 7.50 10.82
CA ILE A 7 -22.58 7.42 9.84
C ILE A 7 -22.41 8.84 9.33
N LEU A 8 -21.31 9.51 9.69
CA LEU A 8 -20.85 10.72 9.00
C LEU A 8 -20.67 10.34 7.52
N ARG A 9 -21.74 10.48 6.74
CA ARG A 9 -21.67 10.38 5.29
C ARG A 9 -21.02 11.67 4.83
N ASP A 10 -19.71 11.66 4.78
CA ASP A 10 -18.95 12.68 4.08
C ASP A 10 -19.40 12.67 2.62
N GLU A 11 -20.17 13.69 2.23
CA GLU A 11 -20.75 13.87 0.89
C GLU A 11 -19.61 14.05 -0.12
N LYS A 12 -19.08 12.93 -0.60
CA LYS A 12 -18.04 12.90 -1.62
C LYS A 12 -18.61 13.40 -2.96
N PRO A 13 -18.12 14.51 -3.52
CA PRO A 13 -18.55 14.94 -4.85
C PRO A 13 -18.16 13.92 -5.93
N GLU A 14 -19.02 13.73 -6.94
CA GLU A 14 -18.83 12.70 -7.98
C GLU A 14 -17.54 12.85 -8.81
N ASN A 15 -17.01 14.08 -8.90
CA ASN A 15 -15.77 14.39 -9.60
C ASN A 15 -14.50 14.29 -8.74
N THR A 16 -14.61 13.80 -7.50
CA THR A 16 -13.47 13.66 -6.59
C THR A 16 -13.06 12.20 -6.42
N LEU A 17 -11.75 11.97 -6.30
CA LEU A 17 -11.20 10.65 -5.99
C LEU A 17 -11.11 10.46 -4.48
N ARG A 18 -11.61 9.32 -3.98
CA ARG A 18 -11.41 8.89 -2.59
C ARG A 18 -10.49 7.68 -2.56
N PHE A 19 -9.35 7.87 -1.89
CA PHE A 19 -8.34 6.84 -1.63
C PHE A 19 -8.55 6.28 -0.23
N LEU A 20 -8.46 4.97 -0.06
CA LEU A 20 -8.52 4.30 1.24
C LEU A 20 -7.40 3.28 1.35
N THR A 21 -6.65 3.34 2.46
CA THR A 21 -5.69 2.29 2.82
C THR A 21 -6.02 1.69 4.17
N PHE A 22 -5.88 0.37 4.30
CA PHE A 22 -6.15 -0.33 5.55
C PHE A 22 -5.31 -1.61 5.67
N ASN A 23 -4.41 -1.67 6.65
CA ASN A 23 -3.85 -2.95 7.08
C ASN A 23 -4.95 -3.76 7.79
N VAL A 24 -5.43 -4.82 7.14
CA VAL A 24 -6.58 -5.61 7.63
C VAL A 24 -6.17 -6.74 8.57
N ASN A 25 -4.86 -6.93 8.80
CA ASN A 25 -4.31 -7.96 9.69
C ASN A 25 -4.95 -9.35 9.48
N GLY A 26 -5.11 -9.74 8.21
CA GLY A 26 -5.75 -10.96 7.77
C GLY A 26 -7.15 -10.74 7.21
N ILE A 27 -7.32 -10.93 5.90
CA ILE A 27 -8.59 -10.67 5.21
C ILE A 27 -9.75 -11.58 5.68
N ARG A 28 -9.44 -12.75 6.25
CA ARG A 28 -10.46 -13.65 6.82
C ARG A 28 -10.96 -13.12 8.16
N THR A 29 -10.03 -12.80 9.06
CA THR A 29 -10.31 -12.29 10.41
C THR A 29 -10.88 -10.89 10.40
N PHE A 30 -10.61 -10.09 9.36
CA PHE A 30 -11.25 -8.80 9.10
C PHE A 30 -12.78 -8.86 9.23
N PHE A 31 -13.41 -9.92 8.70
CA PHE A 31 -14.86 -10.12 8.78
C PHE A 31 -15.35 -10.64 10.15
N HIS A 32 -14.50 -10.74 11.17
CA HIS A 32 -14.94 -11.02 12.54
C HIS A 32 -15.29 -9.73 13.30
N TYR A 33 -14.82 -8.58 12.83
CA TYR A 33 -14.98 -7.30 13.50
C TYR A 33 -16.15 -6.49 12.94
N GLN A 34 -16.82 -5.71 13.79
CA GLN A 34 -17.82 -4.74 13.34
C GLN A 34 -17.15 -3.58 12.59
N PRO A 35 -17.82 -2.95 11.61
CA PRO A 35 -19.13 -3.33 11.06
C PRO A 35 -19.07 -4.49 10.04
N PHE A 36 -17.87 -4.94 9.67
CA PHE A 36 -17.64 -5.85 8.54
C PHE A 36 -18.21 -7.25 8.74
N SER A 37 -18.38 -7.72 9.98
CA SER A 37 -18.93 -9.04 10.26
C SER A 37 -20.38 -9.24 9.81
N GLN A 38 -21.11 -8.15 9.57
CA GLN A 38 -22.48 -8.18 9.01
C GLN A 38 -22.50 -8.18 7.47
N MET A 39 -21.33 -8.09 6.81
CA MET A 39 -21.22 -7.94 5.36
C MET A 39 -21.01 -9.29 4.63
N ASN A 40 -21.33 -10.42 5.28
CA ASN A 40 -21.30 -11.77 4.68
C ASN A 40 -20.00 -12.11 3.94
N GLN A 41 -18.86 -11.63 4.44
CA GLN A 41 -17.54 -11.80 3.80
C GLN A 41 -17.44 -11.25 2.36
N SER A 42 -18.26 -10.24 2.04
CA SER A 42 -18.28 -9.56 0.75
C SER A 42 -17.38 -8.32 0.77
N LEU A 43 -16.28 -8.35 0.01
CA LEU A 43 -15.48 -7.15 -0.23
C LEU A 43 -16.27 -6.07 -0.97
N GLY A 44 -17.22 -6.44 -1.84
CA GLY A 44 -18.07 -5.46 -2.53
C GLY A 44 -18.87 -4.62 -1.53
N SER A 45 -19.49 -5.26 -0.54
CA SER A 45 -20.24 -4.56 0.52
C SER A 45 -19.33 -3.70 1.41
N VAL A 46 -18.10 -4.14 1.65
CA VAL A 46 -17.08 -3.36 2.37
C VAL A 46 -16.67 -2.12 1.57
N PHE A 47 -16.47 -2.26 0.25
CA PHE A 47 -16.07 -1.17 -0.62
C PHE A 47 -17.19 -0.15 -0.80
N GLU A 48 -18.45 -0.62 -0.91
CA GLU A 48 -19.65 0.22 -0.88
C GLU A 48 -19.77 0.99 0.44
N TYR A 49 -19.49 0.33 1.56
CA TYR A 49 -19.49 0.98 2.88
C TYR A 49 -18.47 2.13 2.96
N PHE A 50 -17.26 1.92 2.43
CA PHE A 50 -16.22 2.95 2.42
C PHE A 50 -16.43 4.05 1.36
N GLN A 51 -17.17 3.76 0.29
CA GLN A 51 -17.40 4.67 -0.85
C GLN A 51 -16.09 5.21 -1.47
N ALA A 52 -15.03 4.39 -1.46
CA ALA A 52 -13.72 4.72 -2.03
C ALA A 52 -13.60 4.25 -3.49
N ASP A 53 -12.84 4.98 -4.31
CA ASP A 53 -12.55 4.56 -5.69
C ASP A 53 -11.30 3.69 -5.77
N ILE A 54 -10.33 3.95 -4.91
CA ILE A 54 -9.02 3.28 -4.90
C ILE A 54 -8.79 2.79 -3.49
N ILE A 55 -8.75 1.47 -3.33
CA ILE A 55 -8.67 0.80 -2.03
C ILE A 55 -7.43 -0.07 -2.00
N THR A 56 -6.63 0.05 -0.95
CA THR A 56 -5.46 -0.79 -0.75
C THR A 56 -5.53 -1.49 0.60
N PHE A 57 -5.42 -2.81 0.61
CA PHE A 57 -5.33 -3.58 1.85
C PHE A 57 -3.96 -4.21 2.02
N GLN A 58 -3.45 -4.19 3.25
CA GLN A 58 -2.19 -4.82 3.65
C GLN A 58 -2.44 -5.98 4.60
N GLU A 59 -1.44 -6.84 4.75
CA GLU A 59 -1.51 -8.09 5.52
C GLU A 59 -2.74 -8.94 5.17
N LEU A 60 -2.96 -9.21 3.89
CA LEU A 60 -4.07 -10.08 3.47
C LEU A 60 -4.00 -11.46 4.13
N LYS A 61 -2.80 -11.98 4.44
CA LYS A 61 -2.54 -13.30 5.04
C LYS A 61 -3.34 -14.41 4.36
N THR A 62 -3.36 -14.35 3.03
CA THR A 62 -4.11 -15.29 2.18
C THR A 62 -3.15 -16.16 1.36
N GLU A 63 -3.71 -17.06 0.57
CA GLU A 63 -2.96 -17.99 -0.28
C GLU A 63 -3.55 -18.03 -1.69
N LYS A 64 -2.78 -18.51 -2.66
CA LYS A 64 -3.14 -18.53 -4.08
C LYS A 64 -4.49 -19.20 -4.35
N LYS A 65 -4.83 -20.28 -3.64
CA LYS A 65 -6.13 -20.97 -3.77
C LYS A 65 -7.32 -20.11 -3.34
N SER A 66 -7.11 -19.23 -2.36
CA SER A 66 -8.13 -18.33 -1.82
C SER A 66 -8.19 -17.00 -2.58
N ILE A 67 -7.23 -16.70 -3.47
CA ILE A 67 -7.14 -15.40 -4.14
C ILE A 67 -8.37 -15.11 -5.01
N PHE A 68 -8.98 -16.13 -5.61
CA PHE A 68 -10.16 -15.96 -6.46
C PHE A 68 -11.36 -15.40 -5.68
N LYS A 69 -11.48 -15.74 -4.40
CA LYS A 69 -12.52 -15.22 -3.50
C LYS A 69 -12.37 -13.71 -3.27
N TRP A 70 -11.13 -13.23 -3.16
CA TRP A 70 -10.82 -11.84 -2.81
C TRP A 70 -10.52 -10.95 -4.02
N GLY A 71 -10.09 -11.55 -5.13
CA GLY A 71 -9.71 -10.87 -6.37
C GLY A 71 -10.87 -10.65 -7.33
N LYS A 72 -11.98 -11.39 -7.22
CA LYS A 72 -13.16 -11.16 -8.07
C LYS A 72 -14.20 -10.33 -7.32
N VAL A 73 -14.00 -9.01 -7.33
CA VAL A 73 -14.94 -8.05 -6.75
C VAL A 73 -15.65 -7.34 -7.90
N GLY A 74 -16.99 -7.44 -7.96
CA GLY A 74 -17.78 -6.81 -9.01
C GLY A 74 -17.60 -5.28 -9.00
N GLY A 75 -17.43 -4.68 -10.17
CA GLY A 75 -17.23 -3.23 -10.29
C GLY A 75 -15.82 -2.73 -9.94
N PHE A 76 -14.84 -3.62 -9.75
CA PHE A 76 -13.45 -3.24 -9.46
C PHE A 76 -12.46 -4.05 -10.31
N TYR A 77 -11.39 -3.38 -10.77
CA TYR A 77 -10.15 -4.06 -11.14
C TYR A 77 -9.43 -4.45 -9.85
N SER A 78 -8.85 -5.66 -9.81
CA SER A 78 -8.18 -6.17 -8.61
C SER A 78 -6.75 -6.60 -8.93
N PHE A 79 -5.79 -6.08 -8.16
CA PHE A 79 -4.38 -6.39 -8.25
C PHE A 79 -3.90 -6.86 -6.88
N ILE A 80 -3.40 -8.08 -6.78
CA ILE A 80 -3.05 -8.69 -5.50
C ILE A 80 -1.67 -9.33 -5.63
N SER A 81 -0.78 -8.98 -4.71
CA SER A 81 0.50 -9.66 -4.54
C SER A 81 0.50 -10.44 -3.23
N ILE A 82 0.95 -11.69 -3.27
CA ILE A 82 1.05 -12.57 -2.10
C ILE A 82 2.44 -13.21 -2.05
N PRO A 83 2.96 -13.59 -0.86
CA PRO A 83 4.27 -14.22 -0.79
C PRO A 83 4.32 -15.54 -1.57
N GLN A 84 5.45 -15.78 -2.23
CA GLN A 84 5.66 -17.01 -2.98
C GLN A 84 6.03 -18.20 -2.07
N ILE A 85 6.76 -17.93 -0.99
CA ILE A 85 7.32 -18.96 -0.11
C ILE A 85 6.45 -19.16 1.14
N LYS A 86 6.23 -18.10 1.92
CA LYS A 86 5.55 -18.18 3.21
C LYS A 86 4.03 -17.99 3.06
N LYS A 87 3.28 -19.08 3.09
CA LYS A 87 1.81 -19.05 3.01
C LYS A 87 1.18 -18.33 4.21
N GLY A 88 0.09 -17.59 3.98
CA GLY A 88 -0.64 -16.92 5.05
C GLY A 88 0.13 -15.78 5.73
N TYR A 89 1.20 -15.29 5.10
CA TYR A 89 2.02 -14.18 5.56
C TYR A 89 1.80 -12.95 4.66
N SER A 90 2.02 -11.73 5.17
CA SER A 90 2.04 -10.50 4.38
C SER A 90 0.85 -10.42 3.39
N GLY A 91 1.11 -10.04 2.14
CA GLY A 91 0.15 -9.93 1.06
C GLY A 91 -0.49 -8.55 1.02
N VAL A 92 -0.54 -7.97 -0.17
CA VAL A 92 -1.15 -6.66 -0.41
C VAL A 92 -2.12 -6.73 -1.57
N GLY A 93 -3.16 -5.90 -1.53
CA GLY A 93 -4.15 -5.75 -2.58
C GLY A 93 -4.34 -4.29 -2.95
N CYS A 94 -4.73 -4.05 -4.20
CA CYS A 94 -5.16 -2.77 -4.74
C CYS A 94 -6.40 -3.02 -5.61
N TRP A 95 -7.50 -2.33 -5.28
CA TRP A 95 -8.75 -2.38 -6.02
C TRP A 95 -9.06 -0.99 -6.58
N ILE A 96 -9.32 -0.93 -7.88
CA ILE A 96 -9.64 0.30 -8.60
C ILE A 96 -11.08 0.20 -9.11
N ARG A 97 -11.94 1.13 -8.71
CA ARG A 97 -13.35 1.16 -9.12
C ARG A 97 -13.47 1.29 -10.64
N ILE A 98 -14.40 0.53 -11.20
CA ILE A 98 -14.82 0.59 -12.60
C ILE A 98 -16.16 1.31 -12.63
N PRO A 99 -16.19 2.63 -12.78
CA PRO A 99 -17.45 3.36 -12.90
C PRO A 99 -18.06 3.14 -14.29
N ASP A 100 -19.32 3.53 -14.46
CA ASP A 100 -19.97 3.54 -15.77
C ASP A 100 -19.31 4.51 -16.75
N SER A 101 -19.43 4.25 -18.06
CA SER A 101 -18.78 5.04 -19.11
C SER A 101 -19.15 6.53 -19.10
N ASN A 102 -20.31 6.89 -18.54
CA ASN A 102 -20.78 8.27 -18.43
C ASN A 102 -20.31 8.99 -17.16
N HIS A 103 -19.71 8.28 -16.21
CA HIS A 103 -19.25 8.84 -14.94
C HIS A 103 -18.01 9.74 -15.16
N PRO A 104 -17.88 10.90 -14.52
CA PRO A 104 -16.76 11.83 -14.73
C PRO A 104 -15.37 11.20 -14.51
N LEU A 105 -15.27 10.29 -13.53
CA LEU A 105 -14.03 9.56 -13.23
C LEU A 105 -13.72 8.37 -14.17
N TYR A 106 -14.59 8.01 -15.11
CA TYR A 106 -14.43 6.80 -15.94
C TYR A 106 -13.11 6.75 -16.68
N ARG A 107 -12.75 7.84 -17.36
CA ARG A 107 -11.48 7.91 -18.09
C ARG A 107 -10.28 7.93 -17.16
N ALA A 108 -10.38 8.62 -16.02
CA ALA A 108 -9.28 8.77 -15.08
C ALA A 108 -8.91 7.44 -14.38
N LEU A 109 -9.90 6.60 -14.10
CA LEU A 109 -9.73 5.32 -13.40
C LEU A 109 -9.40 4.13 -14.32
N GLN A 110 -9.24 4.35 -15.62
CA GLN A 110 -8.77 3.29 -16.50
C GLN A 110 -7.36 2.86 -16.10
N VAL A 111 -7.15 1.56 -15.94
CA VAL A 111 -5.83 1.00 -15.63
C VAL A 111 -5.03 0.87 -16.90
N CYS A 112 -3.83 1.46 -16.92
CA CYS A 112 -2.87 1.33 -18.01
C CYS A 112 -1.95 0.13 -17.79
N LYS A 113 -1.38 0.01 -16.59
CA LYS A 113 -0.41 -1.03 -16.23
C LYS A 113 -0.52 -1.38 -14.76
N ALA A 114 -0.11 -2.59 -14.41
CA ALA A 114 0.07 -3.00 -13.03
C ALA A 114 1.27 -3.93 -12.92
N GLU A 115 2.02 -3.81 -11.83
CA GLU A 115 3.19 -4.65 -11.56
C GLU A 115 3.30 -5.02 -10.08
N GLU A 116 3.88 -6.18 -9.82
CA GLU A 116 4.21 -6.63 -8.47
C GLU A 116 5.65 -6.25 -8.11
N GLY A 117 5.87 -5.97 -6.82
CA GLY A 117 7.20 -5.63 -6.30
C GLY A 117 7.60 -4.17 -6.50
N ILE A 118 8.83 -3.85 -6.13
CA ILE A 118 9.44 -2.51 -6.24
C ILE A 118 10.66 -2.50 -7.17
N THR A 119 11.14 -3.68 -7.59
CA THR A 119 12.40 -3.82 -8.35
C THR A 119 12.20 -4.12 -9.83
N GLY A 120 11.04 -4.66 -10.21
CA GLY A 120 10.73 -5.05 -11.58
C GLY A 120 11.25 -6.42 -12.03
N TYR A 121 11.98 -7.14 -11.19
CA TYR A 121 12.54 -8.44 -11.54
C TYR A 121 11.51 -9.58 -11.52
N LEU A 122 10.36 -9.40 -10.86
CA LEU A 122 9.29 -10.39 -10.89
C LEU A 122 8.79 -10.61 -12.33
N GLY A 123 8.62 -11.88 -12.68
CA GLY A 123 8.16 -12.29 -14.00
C GLY A 123 6.65 -12.32 -14.11
N VAL A 124 6.10 -11.80 -15.21
CA VAL A 124 4.70 -11.92 -15.60
C VAL A 124 4.57 -12.84 -16.81
N LYS A 125 3.54 -13.70 -16.83
CA LYS A 125 3.22 -14.55 -17.98
C LYS A 125 2.13 -13.90 -18.81
N ASN A 126 2.39 -13.72 -20.10
CA ASN A 126 1.39 -13.29 -21.06
C ASN A 126 0.96 -14.46 -21.96
N GLY A 127 -0.13 -15.14 -21.58
CA GLY A 127 -0.64 -16.29 -22.31
C GLY A 127 0.33 -17.48 -22.33
N LYS A 128 0.71 -17.94 -23.52
CA LYS A 128 1.60 -19.10 -23.73
C LYS A 128 3.09 -18.73 -23.80
N GLN A 129 3.43 -17.45 -23.80
CA GLN A 129 4.82 -17.01 -23.89
C GLN A 129 5.58 -17.28 -22.57
N PRO A 130 6.92 -17.38 -22.63
CA PRO A 130 7.75 -17.39 -21.42
C PRO A 130 7.45 -16.18 -20.53
N ALA A 131 7.70 -16.34 -19.22
CA ALA A 131 7.59 -15.20 -18.32
C ALA A 131 8.66 -14.16 -18.67
N VAL A 132 8.28 -12.89 -18.73
CA VAL A 132 9.20 -11.76 -18.88
C VAL A 132 9.16 -10.93 -17.61
N SER A 133 10.31 -10.41 -17.17
CA SER A 133 10.33 -9.52 -16.01
C SER A 133 9.65 -8.18 -16.36
N TYR A 134 9.02 -7.53 -15.40
CA TYR A 134 8.40 -6.21 -15.64
C TYR A 134 9.42 -5.19 -16.16
N ARG A 135 10.67 -5.27 -15.71
CA ARG A 135 11.72 -4.34 -16.11
C ARG A 135 12.23 -4.52 -17.54
N ASP A 136 12.08 -5.71 -18.11
CA ASP A 136 12.59 -6.02 -19.45
C ASP A 136 11.57 -5.75 -20.56
N ASP A 137 10.29 -5.56 -20.22
CA ASP A 137 9.23 -5.28 -21.19
C ASP A 137 8.46 -4.00 -20.83
N THR A 138 8.74 -2.93 -21.58
CA THR A 138 8.09 -1.63 -21.42
C THR A 138 6.58 -1.64 -21.70
N SER A 139 6.03 -2.69 -22.32
CA SER A 139 4.58 -2.86 -22.46
C SER A 139 3.93 -3.37 -21.17
N GLN A 140 4.69 -4.08 -20.32
CA GLN A 140 4.23 -4.65 -19.06
C GLN A 140 4.57 -3.75 -17.87
N GLY A 141 5.84 -3.37 -17.73
CA GLY A 141 6.36 -2.63 -16.58
C GLY A 141 5.98 -1.16 -16.54
N ILE A 142 5.84 -0.64 -15.32
CA ILE A 142 5.52 0.78 -15.08
C ILE A 142 6.76 1.67 -15.34
N GLY A 143 7.99 1.17 -15.16
CA GLY A 143 9.22 1.94 -15.37
C GLY A 143 9.85 2.49 -14.08
N GLY A 144 10.98 3.18 -14.19
CA GLY A 144 11.68 3.78 -13.04
C GLY A 144 12.66 2.84 -12.33
N TYR A 145 13.15 1.81 -13.03
CA TYR A 145 14.06 0.77 -12.50
C TYR A 145 15.54 1.20 -12.40
N ASP A 146 15.88 2.40 -12.84
CA ASP A 146 17.27 2.83 -12.95
C ASP A 146 17.89 3.16 -11.59
N SER A 147 19.10 2.66 -11.36
CA SER A 147 19.91 2.97 -10.18
C SER A 147 19.13 2.86 -8.86
N LEU A 148 18.30 1.81 -8.72
CA LEU A 148 17.49 1.57 -7.53
C LEU A 148 18.37 1.43 -6.27
N ASP A 149 19.47 0.71 -6.43
CA ASP A 149 20.48 0.42 -5.42
C ASP A 149 21.72 -0.13 -6.14
N SER A 150 22.92 0.31 -5.76
CA SER A 150 24.18 -0.06 -6.43
C SER A 150 24.49 -1.55 -6.31
N ASP A 151 24.04 -2.16 -5.21
CA ASP A 151 24.40 -3.54 -4.87
C ASP A 151 23.23 -4.50 -5.15
N LEU A 152 22.24 -4.07 -5.93
CA LEU A 152 21.05 -4.83 -6.24
C LEU A 152 21.27 -5.74 -7.44
N ASP A 153 21.60 -6.99 -7.15
CA ASP A 153 21.55 -8.08 -8.13
C ASP A 153 20.13 -8.68 -8.25
N GLU A 154 19.92 -9.49 -9.29
CA GLU A 154 18.64 -10.14 -9.56
C GLU A 154 18.18 -11.02 -8.40
N LYS A 155 19.09 -11.80 -7.80
CA LYS A 155 18.76 -12.69 -6.69
C LYS A 155 18.20 -11.89 -5.51
N THR A 156 18.88 -10.83 -5.11
CA THR A 156 18.47 -10.02 -3.96
C THR A 156 17.20 -9.24 -4.27
N ALA A 157 17.02 -8.79 -5.51
CA ALA A 157 15.80 -8.13 -5.95
C ALA A 157 14.59 -9.07 -5.89
N LEU A 158 14.74 -10.31 -6.36
CA LEU A 158 13.72 -11.35 -6.26
C LEU A 158 13.42 -11.70 -4.81
N GLU A 159 14.43 -11.82 -3.94
CA GLU A 159 14.23 -12.04 -2.51
C GLU A 159 13.37 -10.93 -1.88
N LEU A 160 13.68 -9.66 -2.15
CA LEU A 160 12.92 -8.50 -1.67
C LEU A 160 11.46 -8.52 -2.13
N ASP A 161 11.21 -8.78 -3.41
CA ASP A 161 9.88 -8.71 -4.00
C ASP A 161 9.03 -9.98 -3.77
N SER A 162 9.66 -11.12 -3.45
CA SER A 162 8.96 -12.41 -3.27
C SER A 162 8.05 -12.49 -2.04
N GLU A 163 8.12 -11.52 -1.13
CA GLU A 163 7.32 -11.46 0.10
C GLU A 163 5.92 -10.86 -0.09
N GLY A 164 5.53 -10.53 -1.32
CA GLY A 164 4.18 -10.02 -1.63
C GLY A 164 3.85 -8.73 -0.91
N ARG A 165 4.83 -7.82 -0.83
CA ARG A 165 4.78 -6.58 -0.03
C ARG A 165 4.38 -5.35 -0.84
N CYS A 166 4.33 -5.44 -2.17
CA CYS A 166 4.04 -4.29 -3.01
C CYS A 166 3.29 -4.72 -4.27
N VAL A 167 2.26 -3.95 -4.62
CA VAL A 167 1.68 -3.93 -5.96
C VAL A 167 1.45 -2.48 -6.37
N MET A 168 1.83 -2.15 -7.61
CA MET A 168 1.70 -0.81 -8.18
C MET A 168 0.72 -0.83 -9.35
N VAL A 169 -0.07 0.23 -9.50
CA VAL A 169 -1.05 0.37 -10.58
C VAL A 169 -0.95 1.77 -11.18
N GLU A 170 -0.72 1.84 -12.48
CA GLU A 170 -0.72 3.08 -13.27
C GLU A 170 -2.10 3.31 -13.89
N LEU A 171 -2.66 4.49 -13.65
CA LEU A 171 -3.95 4.93 -14.14
C LEU A 171 -3.78 5.90 -15.32
N ALA A 172 -4.79 5.98 -16.18
CA ALA A 172 -4.79 6.81 -17.39
C ALA A 172 -4.70 8.33 -17.09
N CYS A 173 -5.04 8.76 -15.87
CA CYS A 173 -4.81 10.14 -15.42
C CYS A 173 -3.34 10.44 -15.02
N GLY A 174 -2.43 9.49 -15.17
CA GLY A 174 -1.01 9.62 -14.82
C GLY A 174 -0.69 9.34 -13.34
N ILE A 175 -1.68 8.93 -12.55
CA ILE A 175 -1.47 8.50 -11.16
C ILE A 175 -0.89 7.09 -11.13
N VAL A 176 0.14 6.88 -10.32
CA VAL A 176 0.62 5.56 -9.90
C VAL A 176 0.27 5.35 -8.44
N VAL A 177 -0.62 4.39 -8.19
CA VAL A 177 -0.99 3.95 -6.86
C VAL A 177 -0.02 2.86 -6.43
N ILE A 178 0.61 3.03 -5.26
CA ILE A 178 1.50 2.03 -4.67
C ILE A 178 0.83 1.48 -3.43
N SER A 179 0.39 0.22 -3.45
CA SER A 179 -0.09 -0.50 -2.27
C SER A 179 1.07 -1.25 -1.63
N VAL A 180 1.50 -0.83 -0.43
CA VAL A 180 2.73 -1.34 0.20
C VAL A 180 2.54 -1.81 1.64
N TYR A 181 3.23 -2.88 2.01
CA TYR A 181 3.41 -3.34 3.39
C TYR A 181 4.91 -3.46 3.69
N CYS A 182 5.48 -2.39 4.24
CA CYS A 182 6.91 -2.33 4.52
C CYS A 182 7.29 -3.34 5.62
N PRO A 183 8.50 -3.93 5.54
CA PRO A 183 8.95 -4.88 6.55
C PRO A 183 9.00 -4.26 7.95
N ALA A 184 8.36 -4.92 8.91
CA ALA A 184 8.58 -4.69 10.33
C ALA A 184 9.80 -5.51 10.80
N ASN A 185 10.61 -4.94 11.69
CA ASN A 185 11.72 -5.66 12.33
C ASN A 185 11.34 -6.05 13.78
N SER A 186 10.21 -6.74 13.95
CA SER A 186 9.65 -7.06 15.28
C SER A 186 10.57 -7.93 16.15
N ASN A 187 11.48 -8.70 15.54
CA ASN A 187 12.44 -9.53 16.25
C ASN A 187 13.76 -8.79 16.58
N LEU A 188 13.86 -7.50 16.23
CA LEU A 188 15.02 -6.64 16.48
C LEU A 188 16.35 -7.26 16.00
N SER A 189 16.31 -7.92 14.84
CA SER A 189 17.47 -8.58 14.27
C SER A 189 18.20 -7.64 13.30
N GLU A 190 19.54 -7.72 13.25
CA GLU A 190 20.36 -6.96 12.30
C GLU A 190 19.96 -7.26 10.85
N LYS A 191 19.77 -8.55 10.51
CA LYS A 191 19.32 -8.97 9.18
C LYS A 191 17.95 -8.36 8.81
N GLY A 192 17.02 -8.35 9.76
CA GLY A 192 15.69 -7.77 9.58
C GLY A 192 15.76 -6.26 9.36
N GLU A 193 16.63 -5.56 10.08
CA GLU A 193 16.85 -4.12 9.92
C GLU A 193 17.45 -3.80 8.56
N LEU A 194 18.48 -4.54 8.14
CA LEU A 194 19.09 -4.37 6.82
C LEU A 194 18.08 -4.60 5.70
N PHE A 195 17.24 -5.63 5.82
CA PHE A 195 16.17 -5.90 4.85
C PHE A 195 15.15 -4.76 4.78
N ARG A 196 14.67 -4.29 5.95
CA ARG A 196 13.75 -3.15 6.07
C ARG A 196 14.33 -1.88 5.46
N MET A 197 15.54 -1.51 5.82
CA MET A 197 16.21 -0.30 5.33
C MET A 197 16.44 -0.36 3.82
N ARG A 198 16.85 -1.52 3.31
CA ARG A 198 17.03 -1.72 1.86
C ARG A 198 15.71 -1.62 1.10
N PHE A 199 14.65 -2.23 1.61
CA PHE A 199 13.30 -2.14 1.02
C PHE A 199 12.83 -0.68 0.94
N LEU A 200 12.93 0.08 2.04
CA LEU A 200 12.56 1.49 2.08
C LEU A 200 13.41 2.33 1.11
N ARG A 201 14.73 2.11 1.06
CA ARG A 201 15.64 2.82 0.15
C ARG A 201 15.24 2.62 -1.31
N ILE A 202 14.99 1.38 -1.71
CA ILE A 202 14.59 1.03 -3.08
C ILE A 202 13.19 1.61 -3.38
N LEU A 203 12.22 1.47 -2.47
CA LEU A 203 10.88 2.02 -2.62
C LEU A 203 10.92 3.53 -2.86
N PHE A 204 11.60 4.29 -2.01
CA PHE A 204 11.69 5.74 -2.17
C PHE A 204 12.52 6.17 -3.38
N ARG A 205 13.55 5.40 -3.77
CA ARG A 205 14.26 5.63 -5.03
C ARG A 205 13.33 5.42 -6.21
N ARG A 206 12.54 4.35 -6.20
CA ARG A 206 11.57 4.03 -7.24
C ARG A 206 10.51 5.13 -7.38
N ILE A 207 9.97 5.62 -6.27
CA ILE A 207 9.03 6.76 -6.25
C ILE A 207 9.63 7.99 -6.92
N ARG A 208 10.87 8.36 -6.57
CA ARG A 208 11.56 9.52 -7.18
C ARG A 208 11.82 9.34 -8.67
N ASN A 209 12.13 8.13 -9.11
CA ASN A 209 12.32 7.85 -10.54
C ASN A 209 11.00 8.00 -11.31
N LEU A 210 9.89 7.47 -10.77
CA LEU A 210 8.56 7.62 -11.36
C LEU A 210 8.11 9.09 -11.42
N ASP A 211 8.40 9.87 -10.38
CA ASP A 211 8.09 11.31 -10.35
C ASP A 211 8.86 12.08 -11.42
N LYS A 212 10.15 11.77 -11.60
CA LYS A 212 10.98 12.32 -12.70
C LYS A 212 10.47 11.94 -14.09
N MET A 213 9.78 10.81 -14.22
CA MET A 213 9.10 10.41 -15.46
C MET A 213 7.78 11.16 -15.69
N GLY A 214 7.41 12.10 -14.82
CA GLY A 214 6.19 12.91 -14.92
C GLY A 214 4.95 12.28 -14.31
N LYS A 215 5.08 11.14 -13.62
CA LYS A 215 3.95 10.45 -12.98
C LYS A 215 3.58 11.11 -11.66
N LYS A 216 2.33 10.94 -11.20
CA LYS A 216 1.86 11.39 -9.88
C LYS A 216 1.73 10.20 -8.95
N ILE A 217 2.53 10.14 -7.90
CA ILE A 217 2.61 8.95 -7.03
C ILE A 217 1.70 9.14 -5.82
N VAL A 218 0.88 8.14 -5.54
CA VAL A 218 0.16 8.01 -4.27
C VAL A 218 0.66 6.75 -3.56
N LEU A 219 1.48 6.96 -2.52
CA LEU A 219 1.97 5.88 -1.67
C LEU A 219 0.93 5.55 -0.61
N MET A 220 0.41 4.33 -0.63
CA MET A 220 -0.67 3.87 0.24
C MET A 220 -0.25 2.59 0.95
N GLY A 221 -0.35 2.58 2.27
CA GLY A 221 -0.15 1.36 3.03
C GLY A 221 0.47 1.56 4.38
N ASP A 222 1.03 0.49 4.89
CA ASP A 222 1.67 0.43 6.19
C ASP A 222 3.17 0.48 6.01
N LEU A 223 3.76 1.61 6.40
CA LEU A 223 5.20 1.86 6.32
C LEU A 223 5.96 1.26 7.51
N ASN A 224 5.26 0.85 8.58
CA ASN A 224 5.87 0.44 9.85
C ASN A 224 6.89 1.45 10.39
N VAL A 225 6.71 2.75 10.14
CA VAL A 225 7.60 3.86 10.57
C VAL A 225 6.74 4.96 11.16
N CYS A 226 7.02 5.35 12.41
CA CYS A 226 6.57 6.61 12.98
C CYS A 226 7.55 7.69 12.54
N ARG A 227 7.07 8.76 11.93
CA ARG A 227 7.95 9.77 11.31
C ARG A 227 8.27 10.86 12.31
N ASP A 228 7.24 11.39 12.92
CA ASP A 228 7.29 12.55 13.79
C ASP A 228 7.03 12.09 15.24
N LEU A 229 7.51 12.84 16.24
CA LEU A 229 7.44 12.47 17.65
C LEU A 229 5.99 12.27 18.13
N ILE A 230 5.06 13.04 17.56
CA ILE A 230 3.62 12.92 17.85
C ILE A 230 2.99 11.61 17.36
N ASP A 231 3.65 10.89 16.45
CA ASP A 231 3.16 9.62 15.91
C ASP A 231 3.40 8.44 16.89
N SER A 232 4.03 8.68 18.05
CA SER A 232 4.40 7.65 19.02
C SER A 232 3.88 7.95 20.43
N ALA A 233 2.79 7.28 20.83
CA ALA A 233 2.22 7.41 22.17
C ALA A 233 3.23 7.03 23.28
N ASP A 234 3.97 5.93 23.09
CA ASP A 234 4.98 5.48 24.06
C ASP A 234 6.09 6.53 24.26
N THR A 235 6.52 7.20 23.19
CA THR A 235 7.52 8.26 23.25
C THR A 235 6.98 9.50 23.95
N LEU A 236 5.74 9.89 23.66
CA LEU A 236 5.07 11.01 24.33
C LEU A 236 4.96 10.76 25.83
N GLU A 237 4.61 9.53 26.24
CA GLU A 237 4.54 9.15 27.66
C GLU A 237 5.92 9.23 28.34
N GLN A 238 6.95 8.65 27.71
CA GLN A 238 8.33 8.69 28.24
C GLN A 238 8.86 10.12 28.43
N LEU A 239 8.52 11.03 27.52
CA LEU A 239 8.93 12.43 27.57
C LEU A 239 7.95 13.31 28.37
N SER A 240 6.86 12.74 28.90
CA SER A 240 5.80 13.47 29.60
C SER A 240 5.19 14.61 28.78
N ILE A 241 5.03 14.39 27.47
CA ILE A 241 4.47 15.36 26.52
C ILE A 241 2.98 15.11 26.37
N SER A 242 2.17 16.14 26.64
CA SER A 242 0.72 16.11 26.43
C SER A 242 0.34 16.78 25.11
N ILE A 243 -0.47 16.10 24.29
CA ILE A 243 -1.06 16.69 23.09
C ILE A 243 -2.26 17.54 23.51
N VAL A 244 -2.16 18.86 23.30
CA VAL A 244 -3.25 19.82 23.55
C VAL A 244 -4.03 20.16 22.28
N ASP A 245 -3.38 20.06 21.12
CA ASP A 245 -3.99 20.27 19.80
C ASP A 245 -3.68 19.04 18.93
N PRO A 246 -4.70 18.24 18.52
CA PRO A 246 -4.49 17.06 17.67
C PRO A 246 -3.95 17.40 16.28
N MET A 247 -4.01 18.67 15.87
CA MET A 247 -3.45 19.16 14.60
C MET A 247 -2.15 19.96 14.77
N GLY A 248 -1.70 20.20 16.00
CA GLY A 248 -0.56 21.06 16.34
C GLY A 248 0.80 20.36 16.34
N GLY A 249 0.94 19.28 15.58
CA GLY A 249 2.14 18.43 15.61
C GLY A 249 3.42 19.15 15.22
N LYS A 250 3.37 19.99 14.18
CA LYS A 250 4.52 20.75 13.69
C LYS A 250 4.99 21.78 14.72
N GLU A 251 4.03 22.45 15.35
CA GLU A 251 4.27 23.45 16.38
C GLU A 251 4.89 22.80 17.63
N LEU A 252 4.38 21.63 18.02
CA LEU A 252 4.93 20.85 19.14
C LEU A 252 6.40 20.48 18.88
N GLU A 253 6.71 19.93 17.70
CA GLU A 253 8.07 19.53 17.36
C GLU A 253 9.02 20.72 17.23
N ALA A 254 8.53 21.86 16.72
CA ALA A 254 9.33 23.09 16.67
C ALA A 254 9.71 23.59 18.07
N GLN A 255 8.81 23.46 19.06
CA GLN A 255 9.07 23.80 20.46
C GLN A 255 9.97 22.77 21.15
N ARG A 256 9.95 21.51 20.69
CA ARG A 256 10.62 20.35 21.29
C ARG A 256 11.70 19.80 20.37
N ASN A 257 12.44 20.68 19.69
CA ASN A 257 13.30 20.30 18.57
C ASN A 257 14.39 19.28 18.96
N GLU A 258 15.01 19.42 20.13
CA GLU A 258 16.02 18.46 20.59
C GLU A 258 15.44 17.05 20.80
N GLU A 259 14.25 16.96 21.39
CA GLU A 259 13.56 15.69 21.63
C GLU A 259 13.11 15.04 20.32
N ALA A 260 12.59 15.84 19.38
CA ALA A 260 12.25 15.39 18.04
C ALA A 260 13.47 14.88 17.26
N MET A 261 14.61 15.57 17.36
CA MET A 261 15.87 15.13 16.75
C MET A 261 16.37 13.81 17.36
N ARG A 262 16.33 13.68 18.69
CA ARG A 262 16.71 12.42 19.37
C ARG A 262 15.78 11.27 18.99
N PHE A 263 14.48 11.51 18.86
CA PHE A 263 13.50 10.51 18.43
C PHE A 263 13.84 9.93 17.04
N ILE A 264 14.25 10.78 16.10
CA ILE A 264 14.62 10.36 14.74
C ILE A 264 15.95 9.60 14.74
N ILE A 265 16.95 10.10 15.46
CA ILE A 265 18.32 9.58 15.39
C ILE A 265 18.49 8.30 16.23
N LYS A 266 17.62 8.04 17.21
CA LYS A 266 17.75 6.94 18.19
C LYS A 266 19.18 6.83 18.73
N GLU A 267 19.65 7.89 19.38
CA GLU A 267 20.77 7.79 20.34
C GLU A 267 20.27 7.28 21.70
#